data_AF-A0A931S791-F1
#
_entry.id   AF-A0A931S791-F1
#
_cell.length_a   1.000
_cell.length_b   1.000
_cell.length_c   1.000
_cell.angle_alpha   90.00
_cell.angle_beta   90.00
_cell.angle_gamma   90.00
#
_symmetry.space_group_name_H-M   'P 1'
#
loop_
_entity.id
_entity.type
_entity.pdbx_description
1 polymer ?
#
loop_
_entity_poly.entity_id
_entity_poly.type
_entity_poly.pdbx_seq_one_letter_code
_entity_poly.pdbx_strand_id
1 'polypeptide(L)'
;MEKAHIIAVSGDQIAADIIGLALIKHFGKARDVTGKSVWEQRHIQLAIELGPGVKEAAPILLRSKTLKAGDTDFSRLLSSVKEYAFSQTF
;
A
#
# COMPACT_ATOMS: atom_id res chain seq x y z
N MET A 1 17.82 -9.58 -7.38
CA MET A 1 16.94 -8.48 -6.92
C MET A 1 15.58 -8.70 -7.55
N GLU A 2 14.52 -8.84 -6.75
CA GLU A 2 13.15 -9.01 -7.27
C GLU A 2 12.73 -7.74 -8.03
N LYS A 3 12.18 -7.90 -9.24
CA LYS A 3 11.78 -6.79 -10.12
C LYS A 3 10.32 -6.46 -9.88
N ALA A 4 10.04 -5.22 -9.50
CA ALA A 4 8.68 -4.72 -9.34
C ALA A 4 8.15 -4.19 -10.69
N HIS A 5 7.42 -5.03 -11.43
CA HIS A 5 6.67 -4.62 -12.63
C HIS A 5 5.22 -4.32 -12.24
N ILE A 6 5.01 -3.23 -11.52
CA ILE A 6 3.71 -2.88 -10.93
C ILE A 6 3.31 -1.50 -11.40
N ILE A 7 2.05 -1.37 -11.82
CA ILE A 7 1.38 -0.09 -12.04
C ILE A 7 0.28 0.02 -10.99
N ALA A 8 0.37 1.00 -10.11
CA ALA A 8 -0.66 1.35 -9.14
C ALA A 8 -1.27 2.70 -9.54
N VAL A 9 -2.60 2.77 -9.57
CA VAL A 9 -3.34 3.98 -10.00
C VAL A 9 -4.53 4.19 -9.07
N SER A 10 -4.73 5.43 -8.67
CA SER A 10 -5.88 5.87 -7.88
C SER A 10 -6.21 7.33 -8.24
N GLY A 11 -7.49 7.70 -8.15
CA GLY A 11 -7.90 9.11 -8.17
C GLY A 11 -7.75 9.80 -6.80
N ASP A 12 -7.52 9.02 -5.76
CA ASP A 12 -7.25 9.47 -4.40
C ASP A 12 -5.76 9.36 -4.09
N GLN A 13 -5.14 10.48 -3.74
CA GLN A 13 -3.70 10.57 -3.48
C GLN A 13 -3.28 9.77 -2.24
N ILE A 14 -4.06 9.82 -1.16
CA ILE A 14 -3.73 9.08 0.06
C ILE A 14 -3.83 7.58 -0.22
N ALA A 15 -4.86 7.14 -0.95
CA ALA A 15 -4.96 5.73 -1.33
C ALA A 15 -3.76 5.28 -2.19
N ALA A 16 -3.28 6.12 -3.12
CA ALA A 16 -2.08 5.81 -3.90
C ALA A 16 -0.84 5.67 -3.01
N ASP A 17 -0.63 6.60 -2.08
CA ASP A 17 0.53 6.61 -1.19
C ASP A 17 0.52 5.42 -0.22
N ILE A 18 -0.65 5.06 0.33
CA ILE A 18 -0.82 3.88 1.19
C ILE A 18 -0.39 2.59 0.45
N ILE A 19 -0.82 2.42 -0.81
CA ILE A 19 -0.40 1.27 -1.62
C ILE A 19 1.09 1.33 -1.94
N GLY A 20 1.63 2.51 -2.27
CA GLY A 20 3.05 2.71 -2.51
C GLY A 20 3.91 2.32 -1.30
N LEU A 21 3.52 2.75 -0.10
CA LEU A 21 4.19 2.38 1.14
C LEU A 21 4.10 0.89 1.43
N ALA A 22 2.92 0.27 1.23
CA ALA A 22 2.75 -1.16 1.41
C ALA A 22 3.65 -1.98 0.45
N LEU A 23 3.82 -1.52 -0.79
CA LEU A 23 4.76 -2.09 -1.75
C LEU A 23 6.21 -1.94 -1.28
N ILE A 24 6.59 -0.76 -0.77
CA ILE A 24 7.93 -0.53 -0.21
C ILE A 24 8.21 -1.47 0.97
N LYS A 25 7.21 -1.67 1.85
CA LYS A 25 7.30 -2.61 2.98
C LYS A 25 7.54 -4.05 2.51
N HIS A 26 6.78 -4.51 1.51
CA HIS A 26 6.94 -5.86 0.96
C HIS A 26 8.37 -6.12 0.45
N PHE A 27 8.96 -5.16 -0.27
CA PHE A 27 10.32 -5.32 -0.77
C PHE A 27 11.42 -5.07 0.28
N GLY A 28 11.07 -4.69 1.51
CA GLY A 28 11.99 -4.55 2.64
C GLY A 28 13.06 -3.47 2.47
N LYS A 29 12.86 -2.50 1.59
CA LYS A 29 13.95 -1.59 1.14
C LYS A 29 14.17 -0.37 2.03
N ALA A 30 13.27 -0.04 2.96
CA ALA A 30 13.37 1.17 3.79
C ALA A 30 12.96 0.91 5.25
N ARG A 31 13.94 0.88 6.15
CA ARG A 31 13.74 0.65 7.60
C ARG A 31 12.76 1.65 8.24
N ASP A 32 12.80 2.90 7.80
CA ASP A 32 11.93 3.97 8.27
C ASP A 32 10.44 3.74 7.89
N VAL A 33 10.20 2.94 6.85
CA VAL A 33 8.85 2.56 6.40
C VAL A 33 8.40 1.23 6.99
N THR A 34 9.32 0.26 7.14
CA THR A 34 8.97 -1.08 7.65
C THR A 34 8.57 -1.07 9.12
N GLY A 35 9.17 -0.18 9.94
CA GLY A 35 8.98 -0.16 11.39
C GLY A 35 7.70 0.49 11.91
N LYS A 36 6.86 1.05 11.03
CA LYS A 36 5.59 1.71 11.40
C LYS A 36 4.46 1.28 10.49
N SER A 37 3.22 1.39 10.94
CA SER A 37 2.06 1.28 10.06
C SER A 37 2.17 2.30 8.92
N VAL A 38 1.64 1.96 7.74
CA VAL A 38 1.56 2.90 6.62
C VAL A 38 0.71 4.12 6.99
N TRP A 39 -0.28 3.94 7.86
CA TRP A 39 -1.15 5.01 8.36
C TRP A 39 -0.44 5.91 9.38
N GLU A 40 0.58 5.43 10.07
CA GLU A 40 1.37 6.19 11.05
C GLU A 40 2.49 7.03 10.41
N GLN A 41 2.63 6.97 9.09
CA GLN A 41 3.61 7.79 8.38
C GLN A 41 3.24 9.26 8.52
N ARG A 42 4.22 10.11 8.89
CA ARG A 42 3.99 11.53 9.17
C ARG A 42 3.30 12.27 8.01
N HIS A 43 3.66 11.94 6.76
CA HIS A 43 3.02 12.56 5.60
C HIS A 43 1.56 12.12 5.43
N ILE A 44 1.20 10.89 5.82
CA ILE A 44 -0.18 10.39 5.72
C ILE A 44 -1.02 11.11 6.76
N GLN A 45 -0.57 11.15 8.02
CA GLN A 45 -1.26 11.88 9.09
C GLN A 45 -1.49 13.35 8.72
N LEU A 46 -0.47 14.03 8.21
CA LEU A 46 -0.60 15.41 7.76
C LEU A 46 -1.59 15.56 6.58
N ALA A 47 -1.56 14.66 5.60
CA ALA A 47 -2.50 14.70 4.48
C ALA A 47 -3.95 14.48 4.95
N ILE A 48 -4.17 13.57 5.90
CA ILE A 48 -5.48 13.34 6.52
C ILE A 48 -5.97 14.60 7.26
N GLU A 49 -5.09 15.24 8.03
CA GLU A 49 -5.38 16.49 8.76
C GLU A 49 -5.76 17.64 7.81
N LEU A 50 -5.07 17.78 6.69
CA LEU A 50 -5.34 18.80 5.68
C LEU A 50 -6.65 18.54 4.90
N GLY A 51 -7.21 17.33 5.00
CA GLY A 51 -8.50 16.98 4.42
C GLY A 51 -8.58 16.49 2.96
N PRO A 52 -7.52 16.43 2.11
CA PRO A 52 -7.64 15.77 0.83
C PRO A 52 -7.67 14.25 0.97
N GLY A 53 -8.63 13.58 0.32
CA GLY A 53 -8.63 12.12 0.12
C GLY A 53 -9.15 11.26 1.28
N VAL A 54 -8.87 9.96 1.23
CA VAL A 54 -9.32 8.97 2.22
C VAL A 54 -8.63 9.15 3.57
N LYS A 55 -9.38 8.93 4.65
CA LYS A 55 -8.90 9.12 6.03
C LYS A 55 -8.59 7.83 6.77
N GLU A 56 -9.01 6.71 6.20
CA GLU A 56 -8.88 5.38 6.80
C GLU A 56 -8.93 4.30 5.71
N ALA A 57 -8.68 3.05 6.10
CA ALA A 57 -8.59 1.92 5.19
C ALA A 57 -9.94 1.49 4.61
N ALA A 58 -11.01 1.57 5.41
CA ALA A 58 -12.33 1.04 5.07
C ALA A 58 -12.89 1.45 3.68
N PRO A 59 -12.79 2.72 3.23
CA PRO A 59 -13.30 3.12 1.92
C PRO A 59 -12.40 2.71 0.74
N ILE A 60 -11.19 2.21 0.97
CA ILE A 60 -10.26 1.86 -0.11
C ILE A 60 -10.62 0.49 -0.71
N LEU A 61 -10.91 0.47 -2.01
CA LEU A 61 -11.13 -0.76 -2.77
C LEU A 61 -9.92 -1.12 -3.63
N LEU A 62 -9.16 -2.14 -3.22
CA LEU A 62 -8.05 -2.65 -4.03
C LEU A 62 -8.54 -3.60 -5.13
N ARG A 63 -8.39 -3.18 -6.39
CA ARG A 63 -8.58 -4.03 -7.57
C ARG A 63 -7.23 -4.38 -8.19
N SER A 64 -7.09 -5.62 -8.66
CA SER A 64 -5.83 -6.13 -9.19
C SER A 64 -6.04 -6.94 -10.46
N LYS A 65 -5.10 -6.83 -11.39
CA LYS A 65 -5.03 -7.64 -12.62
C LYS A 65 -3.58 -8.03 -12.89
N THR A 66 -3.36 -9.25 -13.35
CA THR A 66 -2.05 -9.73 -13.82
C THR A 66 -2.13 -10.10 -15.29
N LEU A 67 -1.01 -9.96 -16.00
CA LEU A 67 -0.85 -10.43 -17.39
C LEU A 67 -0.55 -11.93 -17.45
N LYS A 68 -0.06 -12.52 -16.36
CA LYS A 68 0.30 -13.93 -16.27
C LYS A 68 -0.71 -14.66 -15.40
N ALA A 69 -1.50 -15.56 -16.01
CA ALA A 69 -2.41 -16.41 -15.25
C ALA A 69 -1.61 -17.28 -14.26
N GLY A 70 -2.08 -17.40 -13.01
CA GLY A 70 -1.40 -18.17 -11.98
C GLY A 70 -0.10 -17.55 -11.46
N ASP A 71 0.07 -16.23 -11.57
CA ASP A 71 1.24 -15.54 -11.02
C ASP A 71 1.23 -15.58 -9.47
N THR A 72 2.00 -16.52 -8.92
CA THR A 72 2.13 -16.73 -7.48
C THR A 72 2.88 -15.60 -6.78
N ASP A 73 3.83 -14.96 -7.46
CA ASP A 73 4.61 -13.87 -6.89
C ASP A 73 3.74 -12.61 -6.77
N PHE A 74 2.96 -12.32 -7.80
CA PHE A 74 1.95 -11.26 -7.74
C PHE A 74 0.89 -11.54 -6.66
N SER A 75 0.48 -12.80 -6.51
CA SER A 75 -0.48 -13.18 -5.46
C SER A 75 0.10 -12.97 -4.06
N ARG A 76 1.38 -13.33 -3.85
CA ARG A 76 2.10 -13.08 -2.58
C ARG A 76 2.23 -11.59 -2.29
N LEU A 77 2.64 -10.82 -3.29
CA LEU A 77 2.70 -9.36 -3.22
C LEU A 77 1.36 -8.76 -2.80
N LEU A 78 0.25 -9.16 -3.44
CA LEU A 78 -1.08 -8.67 -3.11
C LEU A 78 -1.47 -9.00 -1.67
N SER A 79 -1.13 -10.19 -1.17
CA SER A 79 -1.38 -10.56 0.23
C SER A 79 -0.61 -9.65 1.19
N SER A 80 0.68 -9.42 0.96
CA SER A 80 1.47 -8.48 1.78
C SER A 80 0.94 -7.05 1.70
N VAL A 81 0.54 -6.59 0.51
CA VAL A 81 -0.04 -5.24 0.35
C VAL A 81 -1.32 -5.11 1.16
N LYS A 82 -2.20 -6.12 1.12
CA LYS A 82 -3.45 -6.11 1.90
C LYS A 82 -3.18 -6.10 3.40
N GLU A 83 -2.21 -6.91 3.84
CA GLU A 83 -1.78 -6.95 5.24
C GLU A 83 -1.28 -5.56 5.70
N TYR A 84 -0.34 -4.98 4.98
CA TYR A 84 0.25 -3.69 5.39
C TYR A 84 -0.71 -2.51 5.24
N ALA A 85 -1.59 -2.51 4.24
CA ALA A 85 -2.49 -1.39 3.97
C ALA A 85 -3.79 -1.44 4.77
N PHE A 86 -4.33 -2.64 5.03
CA PHE A 86 -5.72 -2.79 5.50
C PHE A 86 -5.87 -3.59 6.79
N SER A 87 -4.87 -4.37 7.21
CA SER A 87 -4.94 -5.10 8.48
C SER A 87 -4.57 -4.17 9.62
N GLN A 88 -5.58 -3.58 10.26
CA GLN A 88 -5.39 -2.81 11.48
C GLN A 88 -5.17 -3.78 12.65
N THR A 89 -3.98 -3.80 13.23
CA THR A 89 -3.80 -4.31 14.59
C THR A 89 -3.82 -3.07 15.48
N PHE A 90 -4.90 -2.89 16.25
CA PHE A 90 -4.97 -1.89 17.32
C PHE A 90 -4.18 -2.37 18.54
#